data_AF-A0AAE9IC81-F1
#
_entry.id   AF-A0AAE9IC81-F1
#
_cell.length_a   1.000
_cell.length_b   1.000
_cell.length_c   1.000
_cell.angle_alpha   90.00
_cell.angle_beta   90.00
_cell.angle_gamma   90.00
#
_symmetry.space_group_name_H-M   'P 1'
#
loop_
_entity.id
_entity.type
_entity.pdbx_description
1 polymer ?
#
loop_
_entity_poly.entity_id
_entity_poly.type
_entity_poly.pdbx_seq_one_letter_code
_entity_poly.pdbx_strand_id
1 'polypeptide(L)'
;MKPNQKNRNRAYFRHHRKRVIQRKKRLSAHRGWVIKFDGVFSKGKIHCSCWMCSNKTKRLGYPKSELARIDNCQEQLQDYLF
;
A
#
# COMPACT_ATOMS: atom_id res chain seq x y z
N MET A 1 -14.34 -29.43 0.63
CA MET A 1 -13.75 -28.14 0.20
C MET A 1 -14.34 -27.76 -1.15
N LYS A 2 -15.01 -26.61 -1.29
CA LYS A 2 -15.57 -26.21 -2.61
C LYS A 2 -14.42 -26.15 -3.63
N PRO A 3 -14.53 -26.77 -4.82
CA PRO A 3 -13.49 -26.68 -5.82
C PRO A 3 -13.26 -25.21 -6.14
N ASN A 4 -12.04 -24.73 -5.91
CA ASN A 4 -11.63 -23.39 -6.29
C ASN A 4 -11.56 -23.38 -7.82
N GLN A 5 -12.69 -23.16 -8.48
CA GLN A 5 -12.71 -22.92 -9.91
C GLN A 5 -11.88 -21.65 -10.14
N LYS A 6 -10.63 -21.84 -10.58
CA LYS A 6 -9.80 -20.77 -11.11
C LYS A 6 -10.43 -20.34 -12.44
N ASN A 7 -11.55 -19.62 -12.40
CA ASN A 7 -12.22 -18.99 -13.55
C ASN A 7 -11.31 -17.99 -14.30
N ARG A 8 -10.06 -17.85 -13.88
CA ARG A 8 -9.07 -16.93 -14.41
C ARG A 8 -7.79 -17.69 -14.70
N ASN A 9 -7.46 -17.77 -15.98
CA ASN A 9 -6.20 -18.36 -16.44
C ASN A 9 -5.00 -17.53 -15.94
N ARG A 10 -3.81 -18.13 -15.88
CA ARG A 10 -2.51 -17.47 -15.60
C ARG A 10 -2.31 -16.20 -16.43
N ALA A 11 -2.78 -16.19 -17.68
CA ALA A 11 -2.75 -15.02 -18.55
C ALA A 11 -3.49 -13.81 -17.95
N TYR A 12 -4.65 -14.03 -17.32
CA TYR A 12 -5.40 -12.98 -16.64
C TYR A 12 -4.58 -12.36 -15.50
N PHE A 13 -3.95 -13.18 -14.66
CA PHE A 13 -3.15 -12.68 -13.54
C PHE A 13 -1.92 -11.89 -14.01
N ARG A 14 -1.27 -12.33 -15.10
CA ARG A 14 -0.16 -11.60 -15.74
C ARG A 14 -0.63 -10.23 -16.25
N HIS A 15 -1.75 -10.19 -16.99
CA HIS A 15 -2.34 -8.95 -17.48
C HIS A 15 -2.71 -8.01 -16.32
N HIS A 16 -3.38 -8.52 -15.28
CA HIS A 16 -3.76 -7.73 -14.11
C HIS A 16 -2.54 -7.14 -13.40
N ARG A 17 -1.49 -7.94 -13.17
CA ARG A 17 -0.23 -7.47 -12.58
C ARG A 17 0.41 -6.37 -13.42
N LYS A 18 0.50 -6.55 -14.75
CA LYS A 18 1.04 -5.55 -15.68
C LYS A 18 0.26 -4.23 -15.58
N ARG A 19 -1.08 -4.29 -15.59
CA ARG A 19 -1.96 -3.12 -15.48
C ARG A 19 -1.75 -2.35 -14.17
N VAL A 20 -1.68 -3.07 -13.04
CA VAL A 20 -1.45 -2.45 -11.72
C VAL A 20 -0.08 -1.78 -11.66
N ILE A 21 0.97 -2.42 -12.18
CA ILE A 21 2.33 -1.86 -12.24
C ILE A 21 2.36 -0.59 -13.10
N GLN A 22 1.72 -0.62 -14.28
CA GLN A 22 1.67 0.56 -15.15
C GLN A 22 0.94 1.74 -14.50
N ARG A 23 -0.18 1.49 -13.81
CA ARG A 23 -0.88 2.53 -13.04
C ARG A 23 0.03 3.14 -11.97
N LYS A 24 0.75 2.29 -11.22
CA LYS A 24 1.71 2.73 -10.19
C LYS A 24 2.84 3.57 -10.78
N LYS A 25 3.36 3.19 -11.96
CA LYS A 25 4.39 3.95 -12.69
C LYS A 25 3.92 5.34 -13.10
N ARG A 26 2.70 5.46 -13.65
CA ARG A 26 2.10 6.76 -13.99
C ARG A 26 1.92 7.66 -12.76
N LEU A 27 1.44 7.09 -11.65
CA LEU A 27 1.27 7.86 -10.40
C LEU A 27 2.61 8.37 -9.88
N SER A 28 3.65 7.53 -9.88
CA SER A 28 5.00 7.91 -9.47
C SER A 28 5.55 9.04 -10.34
N ALA A 29 5.42 8.93 -11.66
CA ALA A 29 5.88 9.95 -12.60
C ALA A 29 5.15 11.29 -12.36
N HIS A 30 3.83 11.25 -12.20
CA HIS A 30 3.03 12.45 -11.89
C HIS A 30 3.43 13.10 -10.56
N ARG A 31 3.93 12.33 -9.59
CA ARG A 31 4.37 12.85 -8.30
C ARG A 31 5.87 13.20 -8.24
N GLY A 32 6.59 13.05 -9.35
CA GLY A 32 8.03 13.33 -9.41
C GLY A 32 8.88 12.39 -8.56
N TRP A 33 8.36 11.19 -8.23
CA TRP A 33 9.12 10.24 -7.41
C TRP A 33 10.23 9.58 -8.24
N VAL A 34 11.47 9.68 -7.73
CA VAL A 34 12.62 8.99 -8.30
C VAL A 34 12.59 7.53 -7.89
N ILE A 35 12.56 6.62 -8.85
CA ILE A 35 12.50 5.18 -8.59
C ILE A 35 13.74 4.50 -9.16
N LYS A 36 14.39 3.72 -8.29
CA LYS A 36 15.63 3.01 -8.59
C LYS A 36 15.46 1.89 -9.61
N PHE A 37 14.32 1.18 -9.59
CA PHE A 37 14.02 0.10 -10.54
C PHE A 37 12.51 -0.18 -10.63
N ASP A 38 12.03 -0.62 -11.81
CA ASP A 38 10.59 -0.86 -12.06
C ASP A 38 9.97 -1.95 -11.16
N GLY A 39 10.79 -2.89 -10.68
CA GLY A 39 10.38 -3.96 -9.78
C GLY A 39 9.80 -3.48 -8.44
N VAL A 40 10.10 -2.23 -8.03
CA VAL A 40 9.55 -1.60 -6.82
C VAL A 40 8.02 -1.60 -6.86
N PHE A 41 7.43 -1.35 -8.03
CA PHE A 41 5.97 -1.33 -8.20
C PHE A 41 5.30 -2.70 -8.11
N SER A 42 6.07 -3.77 -8.27
CA SER A 42 5.54 -5.13 -8.16
C SER A 42 5.25 -5.53 -6.71
N LYS A 43 5.93 -4.90 -5.75
CA LYS A 43 5.75 -5.10 -4.31
C LYS A 43 4.95 -3.93 -3.72
N GLY A 44 4.20 -4.19 -2.64
CA GLY A 44 3.54 -3.16 -1.82
C GLY A 44 2.38 -2.38 -2.45
N LYS A 45 1.76 -1.51 -1.64
CA LYS A 45 0.78 -0.49 -2.05
C LYS A 45 1.48 0.86 -2.19
N ILE A 46 1.10 1.67 -3.17
CA ILE A 46 1.56 3.07 -3.25
C ILE A 46 0.62 3.92 -2.41
N HIS A 47 1.16 4.56 -1.38
CA HIS A 47 0.46 5.58 -0.61
C HIS A 47 0.92 6.94 -1.14
N CYS A 48 0.19 7.51 -2.10
CA CYS A 48 0.55 8.79 -2.70
C CYS A 48 0.02 10.00 -1.91
N SER A 49 -0.44 9.81 -0.66
CA SER A 49 -1.02 10.88 0.17
C SER A 49 -2.16 11.68 -0.49
N CYS A 50 -2.72 11.22 -1.62
CA CYS A 50 -3.88 11.84 -2.26
C CYS A 50 -5.12 11.69 -1.37
N TRP A 51 -6.18 12.47 -1.64
CA TRP A 51 -7.40 12.43 -0.85
C TRP A 51 -7.96 11.02 -0.65
N MET A 52 -7.87 10.16 -1.68
CA MET A 52 -8.32 8.76 -1.60
C MET A 52 -7.41 7.90 -0.71
N CYS A 53 -6.09 8.10 -0.79
CA CYS A 53 -5.09 7.36 0.00
C CYS A 53 -4.99 7.88 1.44
N SER A 54 -5.25 9.16 1.67
CA SER A 54 -5.25 9.80 2.98
C SER A 54 -6.59 9.68 3.72
N ASN A 55 -7.60 9.06 3.07
CA ASN A 55 -8.93 8.94 3.65
C ASN A 55 -8.89 8.22 5.01
N LYS A 56 -8.06 7.18 5.14
CA LYS A 56 -7.91 6.37 6.36
C LYS A 56 -6.91 6.92 7.40
N THR A 57 -6.29 8.06 7.16
CA THR A 57 -5.22 8.57 8.04
C THR A 57 -5.38 10.06 8.36
N LYS A 58 -5.70 10.90 7.36
CA LYS A 58 -5.90 12.34 7.56
C LYS A 58 -7.36 12.79 7.58
N ARG A 59 -8.27 12.06 6.90
CA ARG A 59 -9.65 12.54 6.70
C ARG A 59 -10.67 11.92 7.65
N LEU A 60 -10.63 10.60 7.81
CA LEU A 60 -11.53 9.85 8.68
C LEU A 60 -10.87 9.42 10.00
N GLY A 61 -9.58 9.74 10.18
CA GLY A 61 -8.76 9.24 11.28
C GLY A 61 -8.24 7.83 11.05
N TYR A 62 -7.24 7.45 11.85
CA TYR A 62 -6.62 6.14 11.83
C TYR A 62 -7.61 5.05 12.31
N PRO A 63 -7.56 3.83 11.75
CA PRO A 63 -8.32 2.71 12.31
C PRO A 63 -7.83 2.38 13.72
N LYS A 64 -8.72 1.85 14.58
CA LYS A 64 -8.40 1.48 15.97
C LYS A 64 -7.12 0.64 16.12
N SER A 65 -6.87 -0.28 15.18
CA SER A 65 -5.67 -1.11 15.19
C SER A 65 -4.38 -0.35 14.89
N GLU A 66 -4.43 0.74 14.11
CA GLU A 66 -3.26 1.60 13.91
C GLU A 66 -3.04 2.53 15.10
N LEU A 67 -4.12 3.05 15.71
CA LEU A 67 -4.02 3.83 16.95
C LEU A 67 -3.33 3.03 18.07
N ALA A 68 -3.78 1.79 18.32
CA ALA A 68 -3.15 0.92 19.31
C ALA A 68 -1.66 0.65 19.05
N ARG A 69 -1.24 0.64 17.78
CA ARG A 69 0.18 0.50 17.42
C ARG A 69 0.96 1.79 17.66
N ILE A 70 0.34 2.94 17.40
CA ILE A 70 0.94 4.26 17.67
C ILE A 70 1.14 4.41 19.17
N ASP A 71 0.12 4.11 19.98
CA ASP A 71 0.20 4.19 21.44
C ASP A 71 1.32 3.30 21.99
N ASN A 72 1.39 2.05 21.54
CA ASN A 72 2.46 1.13 21.95
C ASN A 72 3.86 1.62 21.56
N CYS A 73 4.02 2.20 20.36
CA CYS A 73 5.29 2.82 19.97
C CYS A 73 5.64 4.03 20.86
N GLN A 74 4.65 4.80 21.29
CA GLN A 74 4.87 5.95 22.17
C GLN A 74 5.29 5.52 23.58
N GLU A 75 4.65 4.47 24.13
CA GLU A 75 5.07 3.85 25.39
C GLU A 75 6.53 3.38 25.31
N GLN A 76 6.90 2.65 24.26
CA GLN A 76 8.28 2.18 24.07
C GLN A 76 9.30 3.33 23.98
N LEU A 77 8.93 4.45 23.35
CA LEU A 77 9.80 5.63 23.29
C LEU A 77 9.95 6.30 24.66
N GLN A 78 8.89 6.33 25.46
CA GLN A 78 8.96 6.85 26.83
C GLN A 78 9.86 5.96 27.69
N ASP A 79 9.67 4.64 27.63
CA ASP A 79 10.50 3.66 28.35
C ASP A 79 11.98 3.73 27.98
N TYR A 80 12.31 4.12 26.74
CA TYR A 80 13.70 4.30 26.30
C TYR A 80 14.34 5.60 26.80
N LEU A 81 13.53 6.64 27.00
CA LEU A 81 13.99 7.98 27.37
C LEU A 81 14.15 8.18 28.89
N PHE A 82 13.61 7.27 29.69
CA PHE A 82 13.74 7.21 31.15
C PHE A 82 14.57 6.00 31.58
#